data_AF-A0A2N7N6R8-F1
#
_entry.id   AF-A0A2N7N6R8-F1
#
_cell.length_a   1.000
_cell.length_b   1.000
_cell.length_c   1.000
_cell.angle_alpha   90.00
_cell.angle_beta   90.00
_cell.angle_gamma   90.00
#
_symmetry.space_group_name_H-M   'P 1'
#
loop_
_entity.id
_entity.type
_entity.pdbx_description
1 polymer ?
#
loop_
_entity_poly.entity_id
_entity_poly.type
_entity_poly.pdbx_seq_one_letter_code
_entity_poly.pdbx_strand_id
1 'polypeptide(L)'
;MTTFTPTHAVIKADTLSKWQLSRKLPGKFSLTVQRGHWLTRYVSQEAGFAIAEAWLHKLDSHAPDHWCLMDKHDHDHVFFMQVRSGVVREATTLKIDDINTVKLSLSERLYLTPTLEEEERWQSWPCESVPPLEERDWRPYPLKPNKSATFIIGGAFLMVCLALSVWLTSAPPKPDTLQPHVVDVYQNYRHTMTQAVSASEGFNDALLLTSMSALAPSGWNLSKVTLQGSTMVAVIERGDDGLMSSAKHYLASLDSPATSVLTLDALTLTKPVKGHLDQWQDELAPYSLGFQLVDVLTGLGWHTSNSKESKSATASTLDVTLNKNSVALSELPSLTTLFRPLPLSLQALTLTPNTDGTYRAVMRLQYIGE
;
A
#
# COMPACT_ATOMS: atom_id res chain seq x y z
N MET A 1 26.04 16.80 21.93
CA MET A 1 25.41 15.62 22.56
C MET A 1 24.68 14.88 21.47
N THR A 2 24.94 13.59 21.30
CA THR A 2 24.34 12.75 20.26
C THR A 2 22.84 12.66 20.48
N THR A 3 22.07 13.41 19.71
CA THR A 3 20.60 13.34 19.65
C THR A 3 20.19 12.07 18.93
N PHE A 4 20.38 10.91 19.55
CA PHE A 4 19.87 9.67 18.99
C PHE A 4 18.34 9.67 19.05
N THR A 5 17.70 9.14 18.01
CA THR A 5 16.24 8.96 17.99
C THR A 5 15.89 7.69 18.76
N PRO A 6 15.15 7.78 19.90
CA PRO A 6 14.76 6.58 20.63
C PRO A 6 13.78 5.75 19.81
N THR A 7 13.93 4.42 19.89
CA THR A 7 12.99 3.49 19.28
C THR A 7 11.63 3.60 19.94
N HIS A 8 10.54 3.66 19.16
CA HIS A 8 9.19 3.70 19.71
C HIS A 8 8.27 2.62 19.14
N ALA A 9 7.21 2.33 19.88
CA ALA A 9 6.06 1.56 19.41
C ALA A 9 4.77 2.25 19.80
N VAL A 10 3.77 2.16 18.93
CA VAL A 10 2.46 2.80 19.08
C VAL A 10 1.40 1.74 18.99
N ILE A 11 0.52 1.67 19.99
CA ILE A 11 -0.55 0.68 20.07
C ILE A 11 -1.84 1.33 20.53
N LYS A 12 -2.98 0.69 20.26
CA LYS A 12 -4.24 1.12 20.88
C LYS A 12 -4.28 0.66 22.34
N ALA A 13 -4.77 1.51 23.23
CA ALA A 13 -4.75 1.31 24.68
C ALA A 13 -5.63 0.14 25.15
N ASP A 14 -6.61 -0.26 24.34
CA ASP A 14 -7.48 -1.43 24.54
C ASP A 14 -6.80 -2.76 24.14
N THR A 15 -5.79 -2.74 23.26
CA THR A 15 -5.12 -3.96 22.79
C THR A 15 -4.09 -4.53 23.77
N LEU A 16 -3.31 -3.68 24.44
CA LEU A 16 -2.32 -4.11 25.42
C LEU A 16 -2.21 -3.07 26.54
N SER A 17 -2.11 -3.56 27.77
CA SER A 17 -1.83 -2.70 28.92
C SER A 17 -0.40 -2.15 28.87
N LYS A 18 -0.15 -1.03 29.59
CA LYS A 18 1.19 -0.44 29.73
C LYS A 18 2.25 -1.47 30.16
N TRP A 19 1.87 -2.42 31.03
CA TRP A 19 2.76 -3.48 31.48
C TRP A 19 3.08 -4.50 30.36
N GLN A 20 2.08 -4.94 29.60
CA GLN A 20 2.30 -5.84 28.46
C GLN A 20 3.17 -5.18 27.40
N LEU A 21 2.92 -3.90 27.10
CA LEU A 21 3.74 -3.10 26.19
C LEU A 21 5.19 -2.99 26.69
N SER A 22 5.41 -2.82 28.00
CA SER A 22 6.76 -2.77 28.58
C SER A 22 7.54 -4.08 28.47
N ARG A 23 6.86 -5.23 28.45
CA ARG A 23 7.47 -6.56 28.23
C ARG A 23 7.77 -6.81 26.76
N LYS A 24 6.91 -6.34 25.85
CA LYS A 24 7.10 -6.47 24.40
C LYS A 24 8.18 -5.54 23.85
N LEU A 25 8.32 -4.34 24.42
CA LEU A 25 9.36 -3.36 24.07
C LEU A 25 10.18 -2.99 25.32
N PRO A 26 11.15 -3.84 25.71
CA PRO A 26 12.02 -3.57 26.84
C PRO A 26 13.11 -2.55 26.48
N GLY A 27 13.53 -1.76 27.47
CA GLY A 27 14.65 -0.80 27.34
C GLY A 27 15.18 -0.40 28.70
N LYS A 28 16.45 0.01 28.79
CA LYS A 28 17.04 0.51 30.04
C LYS A 28 16.39 1.83 30.46
N PHE A 29 16.12 2.70 29.48
CA PHE A 29 15.39 3.95 29.66
C PHE A 29 14.11 3.90 28.85
N SER A 30 13.01 4.43 29.39
CA SER A 30 11.75 4.52 28.65
C SER A 30 10.87 5.69 29.06
N LEU A 31 10.01 6.09 28.14
CA LEU A 31 8.89 6.99 28.37
C LEU A 31 7.64 6.35 27.77
N THR A 32 6.50 6.42 28.45
CA THR A 32 5.23 5.94 27.90
C THR A 32 4.20 7.05 28.02
N VAL A 33 3.70 7.52 26.88
CA VAL A 33 2.74 8.60 26.75
C VAL A 33 1.41 8.01 26.29
N GLN A 34 0.32 8.55 26.82
CA GLN A 34 -1.03 8.15 26.44
C GLN A 34 -1.75 9.37 25.86
N ARG A 35 -2.27 9.24 24.63
CA ARG A 35 -3.05 10.28 23.95
C ARG A 35 -4.33 9.66 23.41
N GLY A 36 -5.46 10.02 24.00
CA GLY A 36 -6.75 9.38 23.74
C GLY A 36 -6.69 7.86 23.96
N HIS A 37 -7.05 7.10 22.92
CA HIS A 37 -7.01 5.64 22.90
C HIS A 37 -5.66 5.05 22.44
N TRP A 38 -4.59 5.83 22.40
CA TRP A 38 -3.27 5.38 21.96
C TRP A 38 -2.24 5.43 23.07
N LEU A 39 -1.39 4.40 23.11
CA LEU A 39 -0.20 4.32 23.96
C LEU A 39 1.04 4.29 23.07
N THR A 40 1.92 5.27 23.29
CA THR A 40 3.23 5.33 22.63
C THR A 40 4.31 5.08 23.67
N ARG A 41 5.18 4.11 23.43
CA ARG A 41 6.32 3.81 24.30
C ARG A 41 7.61 4.04 23.55
N TYR A 42 8.43 4.95 24.08
CA TYR A 42 9.80 5.22 23.66
C TYR A 42 10.77 4.43 24.54
N VAL A 43 11.79 3.82 23.95
CA VAL A 43 12.82 3.06 24.65
C VAL A 43 14.21 3.39 24.13
N SER A 44 15.20 3.31 25.02
CA SER A 44 16.61 3.38 24.66
C SER A 44 17.48 2.56 25.63
N GLN A 45 18.69 2.22 25.18
CA GLN A 45 19.75 1.68 26.03
C GLN A 45 20.54 2.78 26.76
N GLU A 46 20.45 4.02 26.28
CA GLU A 46 21.17 5.19 26.80
C GLU A 46 20.18 6.23 27.36
N ALA A 47 20.67 7.06 28.28
CA ALA A 47 19.88 8.19 28.78
C ALA A 47 19.67 9.19 27.63
N GLY A 48 18.45 9.66 27.46
CA GLY A 48 18.09 10.54 26.36
C GLY A 48 16.68 11.08 26.51
N PHE A 49 16.15 11.64 25.42
CA PHE A 49 14.86 12.33 25.40
C PHE A 49 13.97 11.81 24.29
N ALA A 50 12.66 11.84 24.49
CA ALA A 50 11.69 11.53 23.45
C ALA A 50 11.49 12.75 22.54
N ILE A 51 12.44 12.99 21.62
CA ILE A 51 12.48 14.16 20.73
C ILE A 51 11.17 14.32 19.94
N ALA A 52 10.55 13.21 19.51
CA ALA A 52 9.27 13.24 18.82
C ALA A 52 8.14 13.86 19.66
N GLU A 53 8.09 13.62 20.98
CA GLU A 53 7.07 14.25 21.84
C GLU A 53 7.34 15.74 22.04
N ALA A 54 8.61 16.16 22.01
CA ALA A 54 8.99 17.57 22.05
C ALA A 54 8.54 18.30 20.78
N TRP A 55 8.78 17.71 19.61
CA TRP A 55 8.30 18.22 18.32
C TRP A 55 6.78 18.28 18.26
N LEU A 56 6.10 17.20 18.67
CA LEU A 56 4.65 17.16 18.75
C LEU A 56 4.12 18.29 19.62
N HIS A 57 4.67 18.49 20.83
CA HIS A 57 4.23 19.57 21.73
C HIS A 57 4.49 20.97 21.16
N LYS A 58 5.61 21.18 20.47
CA LYS A 58 5.95 22.47 19.84
C LYS A 58 4.98 22.85 18.72
N LEU A 59 4.52 21.86 17.95
CA LEU A 59 3.70 22.08 16.75
C LEU A 59 2.19 21.85 16.97
N ASP A 60 1.78 21.16 18.05
CA ASP A 60 0.40 20.70 18.32
C ASP A 60 -0.66 21.81 18.20
N SER A 61 -0.32 23.02 18.61
CA SER A 61 -1.28 24.13 18.76
C SER A 61 -1.93 24.60 17.45
N HIS A 62 -1.29 24.39 16.30
CA HIS A 62 -1.77 24.85 14.99
C HIS A 62 -1.62 23.80 13.88
N ALA A 63 -1.18 22.59 14.23
CA ALA A 63 -0.96 21.56 13.24
C ALA A 63 -2.27 20.90 12.78
N PRO A 64 -2.34 20.49 11.50
CA PRO A 64 -3.48 19.73 10.99
C PRO A 64 -3.58 18.35 11.66
N ASP A 65 -4.63 17.59 11.34
CA ASP A 65 -4.82 16.25 11.90
C ASP A 65 -3.73 15.27 11.46
N HIS A 66 -3.22 15.39 10.23
CA HIS A 66 -2.11 14.59 9.73
C HIS A 66 -1.01 15.48 9.17
N TRP A 67 0.19 15.38 9.74
CA TRP A 67 1.38 16.10 9.27
C TRP A 67 2.65 15.25 9.40
N CYS A 68 3.66 15.66 8.64
CA CYS A 68 5.01 15.14 8.72
C CYS A 68 5.98 16.25 9.11
N LEU A 69 7.11 15.87 9.70
CA LEU A 69 8.21 16.75 10.02
C LEU A 69 9.52 16.11 9.58
N MET A 70 10.40 16.93 9.00
CA MET A 70 11.78 16.58 8.71
C MET A 70 12.73 17.56 9.38
N ASP A 71 13.60 17.03 10.21
CA ASP A 71 14.66 17.77 10.90
C ASP A 71 16.02 17.22 10.46
N LYS A 72 16.94 18.11 10.09
CA LYS A 72 18.26 17.71 9.59
C LYS A 72 19.07 17.06 10.70
N HIS A 73 19.47 15.80 10.50
CA HIS A 73 20.28 15.09 11.48
C HIS A 73 21.77 15.11 11.11
N ASP A 74 22.10 14.74 9.88
CA ASP A 74 23.44 14.81 9.29
C ASP A 74 23.33 15.11 7.78
N HIS A 75 24.43 15.05 7.02
CA HIS A 75 24.50 15.42 5.60
C HIS A 75 23.50 14.65 4.73
N ASP A 76 23.38 13.33 4.95
CA ASP A 76 22.51 12.45 4.15
C ASP A 76 21.29 11.92 4.92
N HIS A 77 21.15 12.27 6.21
CA HIS A 77 20.14 11.70 7.10
C HIS A 77 19.25 12.77 7.71
N VAL A 78 17.96 12.46 7.77
CA VAL A 78 16.94 13.28 8.44
C VAL A 78 16.30 12.50 9.57
N PHE A 79 15.92 13.22 10.62
CA PHE A 79 14.90 12.76 11.53
C PHE A 79 13.54 12.99 10.87
N PHE A 80 12.86 11.90 10.57
CA PHE A 80 11.52 11.89 10.01
C PHE A 80 10.50 11.55 11.09
N MET A 81 9.43 12.32 11.15
CA MET A 81 8.34 12.11 12.09
C MET A 81 7.00 12.26 11.38
N GLN A 82 6.11 11.29 11.63
CA GLN A 82 4.72 11.35 11.15
C GLN A 82 3.77 11.41 12.34
N VAL A 83 2.84 12.37 12.31
CA VAL A 83 1.80 12.54 13.32
C VAL A 83 0.43 12.40 12.69
N ARG A 84 -0.44 11.70 13.40
CA ARG A 84 -1.84 11.55 13.01
C ARG A 84 -2.77 11.58 14.21
N SER A 85 -3.74 12.48 14.16
CA SER A 85 -4.72 12.76 15.21
C SER A 85 -4.02 13.02 16.56
N GLY A 86 -2.98 13.86 16.52
CA GLY A 86 -2.16 14.21 17.70
C GLY A 86 -1.33 13.06 18.28
N VAL A 87 -1.12 11.96 17.54
CA VAL A 87 -0.30 10.81 17.97
C VAL A 87 0.88 10.63 17.04
N VAL A 88 2.09 10.56 17.61
CA VAL A 88 3.30 10.17 16.87
C VAL A 88 3.14 8.75 16.38
N ARG A 89 3.07 8.55 15.06
CA ARG A 89 2.98 7.23 14.42
C ARG A 89 4.34 6.68 14.10
N GLU A 90 5.23 7.55 13.65
CA GLU A 90 6.59 7.24 13.27
C GLU A 90 7.53 8.35 13.70
N ALA A 91 8.74 7.96 14.07
CA ALA A 91 9.82 8.81 14.53
C ALA A 91 11.11 8.02 14.34
N THR A 92 11.81 8.27 13.23
CA THR A 92 12.95 7.47 12.81
C THR A 92 13.99 8.37 12.15
N THR A 93 15.26 7.99 12.25
CA THR A 93 16.32 8.61 11.47
C THR A 93 16.56 7.75 10.25
N LEU A 94 16.47 8.33 9.05
CA LEU A 94 16.61 7.63 7.78
C LEU A 94 17.29 8.52 6.74
N LYS A 95 17.78 7.91 5.67
CA LYS A 95 18.39 8.67 4.57
C LYS A 95 17.33 9.48 3.85
N ILE A 96 17.69 10.65 3.35
CA ILE A 96 16.76 11.52 2.62
C ILE A 96 16.09 10.78 1.45
N ASP A 97 16.81 9.89 0.76
CA ASP A 97 16.27 9.11 -0.35
C ASP A 97 15.33 7.97 0.07
N ASP A 98 15.36 7.55 1.33
CA ASP A 98 14.53 6.47 1.86
C ASP A 98 13.17 7.00 2.39
N ILE A 99 12.91 8.30 2.26
CA ILE A 99 11.65 8.90 2.72
C ILE A 99 10.50 8.38 1.87
N ASN A 100 9.50 7.82 2.54
CA ASN A 100 8.32 7.30 1.87
C ASN A 100 7.42 8.45 1.39
N THR A 101 7.34 8.64 0.08
CA THR A 101 6.57 9.71 -0.58
C THR A 101 5.06 9.57 -0.39
N VAL A 102 4.51 8.35 -0.21
CA VAL A 102 3.11 8.12 0.19
C VAL A 102 2.78 8.79 1.52
N LYS A 103 3.73 8.76 2.47
CA LYS A 103 3.53 9.40 3.78
C LYS A 103 3.50 10.92 3.65
N LEU A 104 4.31 11.47 2.73
CA LEU A 104 4.36 12.90 2.45
C LEU A 104 3.10 13.38 1.73
N SER A 105 2.65 12.67 0.69
CA SER A 105 1.48 13.07 -0.10
C SER A 105 0.22 13.17 0.75
N LEU A 106 0.01 12.22 1.66
CA LEU A 106 -1.17 12.24 2.55
C LEU A 106 -1.08 13.20 3.73
N SER A 107 0.06 13.88 3.89
CA SER A 107 0.21 14.86 4.96
C SER A 107 -0.36 16.19 4.51
N GLU A 108 -1.27 16.74 5.30
CA GLU A 108 -1.83 18.07 5.03
C GLU A 108 -0.78 19.18 5.14
N ARG A 109 0.32 18.89 5.86
CA ARG A 109 1.46 19.79 6.00
C ARG A 109 2.76 19.03 6.22
N LEU A 110 3.84 19.55 5.61
CA LEU A 110 5.21 19.11 5.84
C LEU A 110 5.98 20.22 6.56
N TYR A 111 6.36 19.99 7.80
CA TYR A 111 7.22 20.90 8.56
C TYR A 111 8.68 20.61 8.26
N LEU A 112 9.45 21.64 7.90
CA LEU A 112 10.87 21.52 7.61
C LEU A 112 11.67 22.44 8.53
N THR A 113 12.80 21.98 9.02
CA THR A 113 13.78 22.91 9.62
C THR A 113 14.47 23.73 8.52
N PRO A 114 14.92 24.97 8.79
CA PRO A 114 15.38 25.91 7.76
C PRO A 114 16.51 25.37 6.86
N THR A 115 17.31 24.44 7.37
CA THR A 115 18.41 23.79 6.65
C THR A 115 17.97 22.79 5.58
N LEU A 116 16.68 22.44 5.50
CA LEU A 116 16.10 21.53 4.50
C LEU A 116 15.17 22.26 3.51
N GLU A 117 14.72 23.47 3.84
CA GLU A 117 13.80 24.25 3.00
C GLU A 117 14.42 24.70 1.67
N GLU A 118 15.76 24.81 1.61
CA GLU A 118 16.50 25.23 0.41
C GLU A 118 16.55 24.17 -0.71
N GLU A 119 16.09 22.94 -0.45
CA GLU A 119 16.08 21.88 -1.46
C GLU A 119 14.80 21.93 -2.31
N GLU A 120 14.96 22.12 -3.64
CA GLU A 120 13.85 22.15 -4.61
C GLU A 120 12.93 20.93 -4.52
N ARG A 121 13.47 19.79 -4.06
CA ARG A 121 12.75 18.51 -3.95
C ARG A 121 11.47 18.63 -3.13
N TRP A 122 11.41 19.50 -2.11
CA TRP A 122 10.28 19.56 -1.19
C TRP A 122 9.17 20.52 -1.61
N GLN A 123 9.40 21.34 -2.65
CA GLN A 123 8.49 22.41 -3.07
C GLN A 123 7.13 21.91 -3.59
N SER A 124 7.03 20.62 -3.95
CA SER A 124 5.78 20.01 -4.39
C SER A 124 4.77 19.76 -3.26
N TRP A 125 5.16 19.92 -2.00
CA TRP A 125 4.27 19.71 -0.84
C TRP A 125 3.97 21.03 -0.12
N PRO A 126 2.85 21.11 0.63
CA PRO A 126 2.55 22.26 1.48
C PRO A 126 3.54 22.32 2.66
N CYS A 127 4.67 22.99 2.42
CA CYS A 127 5.77 23.11 3.36
C CYS A 127 5.63 24.32 4.30
N GLU A 128 5.99 24.15 5.56
CA GLU A 128 6.12 25.24 6.54
C GLU A 128 7.46 25.14 7.27
N SER A 129 8.22 26.22 7.26
CA SER A 129 9.51 26.32 7.95
C SER A 129 9.31 26.47 9.45
N VAL A 130 9.97 25.63 10.25
CA VAL A 130 9.86 25.65 11.71
C VAL A 130 11.24 25.74 12.36
N PRO A 131 11.40 26.56 13.41
CA PRO A 131 12.68 26.68 14.09
C PRO A 131 13.07 25.34 14.74
N PRO A 132 14.36 24.95 14.70
CA PRO A 132 14.84 23.70 15.28
C PRO A 132 14.53 23.64 16.78
N LEU A 133 14.49 22.42 17.34
CA LEU A 133 14.27 22.27 18.78
C LEU A 133 15.42 22.88 19.58
N GLU A 134 15.07 23.68 20.57
CA GLU A 134 16.01 24.19 21.56
C GLU A 134 16.03 23.30 22.79
N GLU A 135 17.04 23.47 23.66
CA GLU A 135 17.20 22.67 24.88
C GLU A 135 15.95 22.70 25.77
N ARG A 136 15.29 23.87 25.85
CA ARG A 136 14.06 24.06 26.62
C ARG A 136 12.89 23.20 26.12
N ASP A 137 12.87 22.83 24.84
CA ASP A 137 11.75 22.14 24.20
C ASP A 137 11.75 20.65 24.55
N TRP A 138 12.91 20.00 24.58
CA TRP A 138 13.02 18.55 24.81
C TRP A 138 13.33 18.15 26.25
N ARG A 139 13.87 19.06 27.08
CA ARG A 139 14.12 18.83 28.51
C ARG A 139 12.92 18.23 29.29
N PRO A 140 11.65 18.59 29.02
CA PRO A 140 10.49 18.01 29.70
C PRO A 140 10.23 16.53 29.40
N TYR A 141 10.86 15.94 28.38
CA TYR A 141 10.59 14.60 27.88
C TYR A 141 11.74 13.59 28.11
N PRO A 142 12.30 13.45 29.32
CA PRO A 142 13.40 12.53 29.57
C PRO A 142 12.91 11.07 29.57
N LEU A 143 13.71 10.18 28.98
CA LEU A 143 13.55 8.75 29.13
C LEU A 143 13.96 8.36 30.55
N LYS A 144 13.02 7.83 31.33
CA LYS A 144 13.28 7.47 32.74
C LYS A 144 13.91 6.07 32.82
N PRO A 145 14.88 5.85 33.72
CA PRO A 145 15.42 4.51 33.91
C PRO A 145 14.31 3.57 34.36
N ASN A 146 14.16 2.45 33.67
CA ASN A 146 13.27 1.39 34.12
C ASN A 146 13.89 0.79 35.37
N LYS A 147 13.23 1.00 36.51
CA LYS A 147 13.53 0.24 37.72
C LYS A 147 13.11 -1.20 37.42
N SER A 148 14.03 -2.02 36.93
CA SER A 148 13.87 -3.46 37.05
C SER A 148 13.63 -3.69 38.53
N ALA A 149 12.47 -4.22 38.91
CA ALA A 149 12.26 -4.70 40.27
C ALA A 149 13.26 -5.83 40.49
N THR A 150 14.46 -5.47 40.96
CA THR A 150 15.42 -6.43 41.48
C THR A 150 14.76 -6.98 42.72
N PHE A 151 13.98 -8.06 42.55
CA PHE A 151 13.57 -8.88 43.66
C PHE A 151 14.86 -9.39 44.31
N ILE A 152 15.30 -8.70 45.36
CA ILE A 152 16.33 -9.21 46.26
C ILE A 152 15.66 -10.36 47.01
N ILE A 153 15.75 -11.57 46.44
CA ILE A 153 15.39 -12.81 47.12
C ILE A 153 16.52 -13.11 48.10
N GLY A 154 16.50 -12.42 49.24
CA GLY A 154 17.47 -12.56 50.33
C GLY A 154 17.29 -13.81 51.19
N GLY A 155 16.69 -14.90 50.68
CA GLY A 155 16.31 -16.05 51.52
C GLY A 155 16.46 -17.44 50.91
N ALA A 156 17.07 -17.57 49.73
CA ALA A 156 17.21 -18.87 49.04
C ALA A 156 18.66 -19.17 48.59
N PHE A 157 19.65 -18.54 49.25
CA PHE A 157 21.05 -18.53 48.79
C PHE A 157 21.82 -19.84 49.04
N LEU A 158 21.26 -20.82 49.75
CA LEU A 158 21.98 -22.08 50.04
C LEU A 158 21.52 -23.29 49.22
N MET A 159 20.31 -23.30 48.66
CA MET A 159 19.80 -24.42 47.83
C MET A 159 20.00 -24.20 46.32
N VAL A 160 20.22 -22.96 45.88
CA VAL A 160 20.38 -22.61 44.46
C VAL A 160 21.83 -22.77 43.98
N CYS A 161 22.83 -22.70 44.87
CA CYS A 161 24.24 -22.94 44.51
C CYS A 161 24.51 -24.34 43.93
N LEU A 162 23.69 -25.34 44.26
CA LEU A 162 23.80 -26.69 43.71
C LEU A 162 23.08 -26.87 42.35
N ALA A 163 22.10 -26.03 42.04
CA ALA A 163 21.47 -25.99 40.71
C ALA A 163 22.22 -25.06 39.73
N LEU A 164 23.06 -24.14 40.25
CA LEU A 164 23.81 -23.15 39.47
C LEU A 164 24.91 -23.75 38.60
N SER A 165 25.50 -24.89 38.95
CA SER A 165 26.57 -25.50 38.14
C SER A 165 26.06 -26.08 36.82
N VAL A 166 24.79 -26.47 36.74
CA VAL A 166 24.16 -27.03 35.53
C VAL A 166 23.60 -25.92 34.62
N TRP A 167 23.23 -24.77 35.18
CA TRP A 167 22.71 -23.64 34.40
C TRP A 167 23.81 -22.69 33.87
N LEU A 168 25.02 -22.73 34.45
CA LEU A 168 26.17 -21.89 34.06
C LEU A 168 26.77 -22.20 32.67
N THR A 169 26.33 -23.26 31.99
CA THR A 169 26.71 -23.55 30.59
C THR A 169 25.62 -23.19 29.58
N SER A 170 24.43 -22.81 30.05
CA SER A 170 23.33 -22.38 29.19
C SER A 170 23.31 -20.86 29.18
N ALA A 171 24.02 -20.26 28.22
CA ALA A 171 23.87 -18.83 27.97
C ALA A 171 22.37 -18.53 27.82
N PRO A 172 21.79 -17.59 28.60
CA PRO A 172 20.41 -17.22 28.40
C PRO A 172 20.28 -16.76 26.94
N PRO A 173 19.26 -17.23 26.19
CA PRO A 173 19.05 -16.76 24.83
C PRO A 173 18.98 -15.23 24.91
N LYS A 174 19.84 -14.55 24.14
CA LYS A 174 19.74 -13.11 23.94
C LYS A 174 18.26 -12.83 23.65
N PRO A 175 17.58 -11.96 24.42
CA PRO A 175 16.22 -11.59 24.05
C PRO A 175 16.31 -11.06 22.63
N ASP A 176 15.59 -11.70 21.71
CA ASP A 176 15.45 -11.23 20.34
C ASP A 176 15.16 -9.74 20.43
N THR A 177 16.04 -8.93 19.87
CA THR A 177 15.78 -7.51 19.65
C THR A 177 14.63 -7.45 18.66
N LEU A 178 13.41 -7.55 19.18
CA LEU A 178 12.17 -7.37 18.45
C LEU A 178 12.27 -6.01 17.78
N GLN A 179 12.32 -6.02 16.46
CA GLN A 179 12.29 -4.83 15.64
C GLN A 179 11.10 -3.96 16.08
N PRO A 180 11.26 -2.63 16.13
CA PRO A 180 10.16 -1.73 16.47
C PRO A 180 8.94 -2.08 15.61
N HIS A 181 7.83 -2.38 16.27
CA HIS A 181 6.56 -2.58 15.59
C HIS A 181 6.03 -1.19 15.21
N VAL A 182 6.61 -0.61 14.16
CA VAL A 182 6.06 0.54 13.46
C VAL A 182 4.82 0.01 12.74
N VAL A 183 3.65 0.47 13.17
CA VAL A 183 2.40 0.12 12.48
C VAL A 183 2.47 0.76 11.09
N ASP A 184 2.72 -0.06 10.09
CA ASP A 184 2.68 0.37 8.71
C ASP A 184 1.23 0.62 8.28
N VAL A 185 0.81 1.88 8.39
CA VAL A 185 -0.57 2.29 8.09
C VAL A 185 -0.91 2.07 6.61
N TYR A 186 0.10 1.98 5.73
CA TYR A 186 -0.05 1.79 4.29
C TYR A 186 0.08 0.34 3.85
N GLN A 187 0.26 -0.59 4.79
CA GLN A 187 0.37 -2.02 4.48
C GLN A 187 -0.83 -2.51 3.65
N ASN A 188 -2.04 -2.07 4.02
CA ASN A 188 -3.25 -2.45 3.29
C ASN A 188 -3.31 -1.82 1.89
N TYR A 189 -2.83 -0.58 1.74
CA TYR A 189 -2.75 0.10 0.45
C TYR A 189 -1.76 -0.63 -0.49
N ARG A 190 -0.53 -0.87 -0.03
CA ARG A 190 0.48 -1.63 -0.77
C ARG A 190 -0.01 -3.02 -1.13
N HIS A 191 -0.64 -3.71 -0.19
CA HIS A 191 -1.21 -5.01 -0.45
C HIS A 191 -2.27 -4.94 -1.55
N THR A 192 -3.14 -3.93 -1.52
CA THR A 192 -4.15 -3.72 -2.58
C THR A 192 -3.48 -3.49 -3.94
N MET A 193 -2.45 -2.64 -4.02
CA MET A 193 -1.74 -2.35 -5.27
C MET A 193 -0.99 -3.56 -5.84
N THR A 194 -0.37 -4.37 -4.99
CA THR A 194 0.32 -5.61 -5.41
C THR A 194 -0.63 -6.68 -5.92
N GLN A 195 -1.87 -6.75 -5.40
CA GLN A 195 -2.85 -7.78 -5.77
C GLN A 195 -3.81 -7.33 -6.86
N ALA A 196 -3.97 -6.02 -7.05
CA ALA A 196 -4.83 -5.44 -8.06
C ALA A 196 -4.41 -5.87 -9.47
N VAL A 197 -5.40 -6.22 -10.29
CA VAL A 197 -5.20 -6.45 -11.72
C VAL A 197 -5.12 -5.10 -12.41
N SER A 198 -4.01 -4.79 -13.07
CA SER A 198 -3.84 -3.56 -13.84
C SER A 198 -4.84 -3.50 -14.99
N ALA A 199 -5.58 -2.40 -15.09
CA ALA A 199 -6.55 -2.23 -16.18
C ALA A 199 -5.90 -2.19 -17.56
N SER A 200 -4.73 -1.55 -17.69
CA SER A 200 -3.97 -1.54 -18.94
C SER A 200 -3.62 -2.96 -19.41
N GLU A 201 -3.04 -3.77 -18.53
CA GLU A 201 -2.65 -5.15 -18.87
C GLU A 201 -3.86 -6.06 -19.10
N GLY A 202 -4.93 -5.90 -18.30
CA GLY A 202 -6.18 -6.60 -18.52
C GLY A 202 -6.79 -6.31 -19.90
N PHE A 203 -6.80 -5.06 -20.34
CA PHE A 203 -7.29 -4.70 -21.68
C PHE A 203 -6.39 -5.20 -22.81
N ASN A 204 -5.07 -5.22 -22.61
CA ASN A 204 -4.13 -5.82 -23.55
C ASN A 204 -4.37 -7.33 -23.73
N ASP A 205 -4.59 -8.05 -22.62
CA ASP A 205 -4.92 -9.47 -22.66
C ASP A 205 -6.30 -9.75 -23.26
N ALA A 206 -7.29 -8.89 -22.99
CA ALA A 206 -8.60 -8.95 -23.63
C ALA A 206 -8.49 -8.75 -25.15
N LEU A 207 -7.68 -7.79 -25.61
CA LEU A 207 -7.41 -7.56 -27.03
C LEU A 207 -6.78 -8.78 -27.67
N LEU A 208 -5.76 -9.38 -27.04
CA LEU A 208 -5.11 -10.59 -27.53
C LEU A 208 -6.12 -11.74 -27.69
N LEU A 209 -6.87 -12.07 -26.64
CA LEU A 209 -7.83 -13.18 -26.70
C LEU A 209 -8.97 -12.91 -27.68
N THR A 210 -9.43 -11.66 -27.78
CA THR A 210 -10.46 -11.28 -28.76
C THR A 210 -9.92 -11.43 -30.19
N SER A 211 -8.69 -11.00 -30.44
CA SER A 211 -8.03 -11.12 -31.75
C SER A 211 -7.81 -12.59 -32.14
N MET A 212 -7.36 -13.42 -31.19
CA MET A 212 -7.25 -14.87 -31.41
C MET A 212 -8.62 -15.45 -31.76
N SER A 213 -9.66 -15.10 -30.99
CA SER A 213 -11.02 -15.60 -31.19
C SER A 213 -11.65 -15.14 -32.51
N ALA A 214 -11.27 -13.95 -33.02
CA ALA A 214 -11.69 -13.48 -34.33
C ALA A 214 -11.08 -14.30 -35.49
N LEU A 215 -9.97 -14.99 -35.24
CA LEU A 215 -9.34 -15.92 -36.18
C LEU A 215 -9.80 -17.37 -35.99
N ALA A 216 -10.84 -17.60 -35.19
CA ALA A 216 -11.42 -18.92 -35.01
C ALA A 216 -11.94 -19.48 -36.36
N PRO A 217 -11.90 -20.81 -36.54
CA PRO A 217 -12.37 -21.43 -37.78
C PRO A 217 -13.89 -21.25 -37.95
N SER A 218 -14.37 -21.37 -39.20
CA SER A 218 -15.82 -21.32 -39.49
C SER A 218 -16.61 -22.30 -38.60
N GLY A 219 -17.79 -21.85 -38.16
CA GLY A 219 -18.65 -22.57 -37.23
C GLY A 219 -18.15 -22.56 -35.78
N TRP A 220 -17.14 -21.76 -35.45
CA TRP A 220 -16.71 -21.48 -34.08
C TRP A 220 -16.72 -19.98 -33.85
N ASN A 221 -17.68 -19.50 -33.07
CA ASN A 221 -17.93 -18.07 -32.89
C ASN A 221 -17.62 -17.64 -31.47
N LEU A 222 -16.93 -16.51 -31.33
CA LEU A 222 -16.73 -15.89 -30.02
C LEU A 222 -18.10 -15.60 -29.37
N SER A 223 -18.31 -16.11 -28.16
CA SER A 223 -19.49 -15.83 -27.34
C SER A 223 -19.21 -14.66 -26.41
N LYS A 224 -18.06 -14.69 -25.72
CA LYS A 224 -17.64 -13.60 -24.82
C LYS A 224 -16.16 -13.67 -24.44
N VAL A 225 -15.62 -12.52 -24.04
CA VAL A 225 -14.36 -12.41 -23.30
C VAL A 225 -14.65 -11.82 -21.92
N THR A 226 -14.22 -12.48 -20.85
CA THR A 226 -14.50 -12.07 -19.47
C THR A 226 -13.28 -12.14 -18.59
N LEU A 227 -13.16 -11.20 -17.65
CA LEU A 227 -12.23 -11.30 -16.53
C LEU A 227 -12.85 -12.14 -15.40
N GLN A 228 -12.18 -13.22 -15.00
CA GLN A 228 -12.55 -14.10 -13.89
C GLN A 228 -11.43 -14.10 -12.85
N GLY A 229 -11.61 -13.36 -11.76
CA GLY A 229 -10.51 -13.08 -10.83
C GLY A 229 -9.38 -12.35 -11.53
N SER A 230 -8.18 -12.93 -11.54
CA SER A 230 -7.01 -12.39 -12.25
C SER A 230 -6.77 -13.02 -13.63
N THR A 231 -7.76 -13.74 -14.18
CA THR A 231 -7.60 -14.50 -15.42
C THR A 231 -8.57 -14.02 -16.49
N MET A 232 -8.05 -13.66 -17.65
CA MET A 232 -8.86 -13.35 -18.83
C MET A 232 -9.26 -14.65 -19.53
N VAL A 233 -10.54 -14.78 -19.87
CA VAL A 233 -11.13 -15.98 -20.44
C VAL A 233 -11.95 -15.61 -21.67
N ALA A 234 -11.63 -16.19 -22.82
CA ALA A 234 -12.47 -16.13 -24.02
C ALA A 234 -13.18 -17.48 -24.23
N VAL A 235 -14.48 -17.42 -24.51
CA VAL A 235 -15.32 -18.58 -24.80
C VAL A 235 -15.76 -18.50 -26.26
N ILE A 236 -15.36 -19.49 -27.04
CA ILE A 236 -15.72 -19.65 -28.45
C ILE A 236 -16.67 -20.84 -28.52
N GLU A 237 -17.91 -20.59 -28.89
CA GLU A 237 -18.96 -21.61 -28.98
C GLU A 237 -19.00 -22.24 -30.36
N ARG A 238 -19.28 -23.53 -30.39
CA ARG A 238 -19.44 -24.30 -31.61
C ARG A 238 -20.86 -24.11 -32.16
N GLY A 239 -20.95 -23.60 -33.39
CA GLY A 239 -22.18 -23.57 -34.17
C GLY A 239 -22.45 -24.91 -34.89
N ASP A 240 -23.60 -24.99 -35.56
CA ASP A 240 -24.08 -26.21 -36.22
C ASP A 240 -23.12 -26.73 -37.32
N ASP A 241 -22.38 -25.82 -37.96
CA ASP A 241 -21.37 -26.09 -38.99
C ASP A 241 -19.94 -26.23 -38.43
N GLY A 242 -19.76 -26.10 -37.11
CA GLY A 242 -18.46 -26.15 -36.46
C GLY A 242 -17.83 -27.54 -36.52
N LEU A 243 -16.73 -27.69 -37.26
CA LEU A 243 -15.99 -28.96 -37.32
C LEU A 243 -14.96 -29.05 -36.19
N MET A 244 -14.95 -30.18 -35.48
CA MET A 244 -14.00 -30.45 -34.40
C MET A 244 -12.55 -30.55 -34.91
N SER A 245 -12.36 -31.08 -36.12
CA SER A 245 -11.04 -31.14 -36.76
C SER A 245 -10.47 -29.75 -37.01
N SER A 246 -11.29 -28.80 -37.46
CA SER A 246 -10.87 -27.41 -37.69
C SER A 246 -10.45 -26.73 -36.41
N ALA A 247 -11.19 -26.90 -35.31
CA ALA A 247 -10.81 -26.35 -34.00
C ALA A 247 -9.48 -26.95 -33.49
N LYS A 248 -9.29 -28.27 -33.63
CA LYS A 248 -8.03 -28.93 -33.26
C LYS A 248 -6.85 -28.41 -34.09
N HIS A 249 -7.04 -28.23 -35.40
CA HIS A 249 -6.00 -27.71 -36.27
C HIS A 249 -5.66 -26.25 -35.96
N TYR A 250 -6.68 -25.41 -35.76
CA TYR A 250 -6.52 -24.03 -35.31
C TYR A 250 -5.73 -23.96 -34.00
N LEU A 251 -6.08 -24.77 -32.99
CA LEU A 251 -5.32 -24.84 -31.75
C LEU A 251 -3.86 -25.24 -31.94
N ALA A 252 -3.59 -26.22 -32.80
CA ALA A 252 -2.24 -26.64 -33.11
C ALA A 252 -1.44 -25.55 -33.86
N SER A 253 -2.12 -24.61 -34.53
CA SER A 253 -1.50 -23.48 -35.24
C SER A 253 -1.24 -22.25 -34.36
N LEU A 254 -1.84 -22.19 -33.17
CA LEU A 254 -1.65 -21.07 -32.26
C LEU A 254 -0.30 -21.16 -31.56
N ASP A 255 0.65 -20.32 -31.95
CA ASP A 255 1.84 -20.02 -31.16
C ASP A 255 1.49 -18.95 -30.12
N SER A 256 0.84 -19.35 -29.02
CA SER A 256 0.24 -18.41 -28.07
C SER A 256 0.53 -18.74 -26.60
N PRO A 257 0.70 -17.70 -25.74
CA PRO A 257 0.83 -17.87 -24.30
C PRO A 257 -0.48 -18.24 -23.57
N ALA A 258 -1.61 -18.34 -24.28
CA ALA A 258 -2.90 -18.71 -23.69
C ALA A 258 -3.04 -20.24 -23.54
N THR A 259 -3.57 -20.69 -22.41
CA THR A 259 -3.99 -22.08 -22.25
C THR A 259 -5.33 -22.31 -22.93
N SER A 260 -5.53 -23.49 -23.53
CA SER A 260 -6.75 -23.81 -24.26
C SER A 260 -7.41 -25.09 -23.74
N VAL A 261 -8.73 -25.09 -23.70
CA VAL A 261 -9.56 -26.26 -23.38
C VAL A 261 -10.62 -26.41 -24.46
N LEU A 262 -10.55 -27.51 -25.21
CA LEU A 262 -11.51 -27.85 -26.25
C LEU A 262 -12.47 -28.93 -25.76
N THR A 263 -13.76 -28.65 -25.81
CA THR A 263 -14.86 -29.57 -25.51
C THR A 263 -15.69 -29.80 -26.77
N LEU A 264 -16.75 -30.61 -26.68
CA LEU A 264 -17.65 -30.84 -27.82
C LEU A 264 -18.33 -29.56 -28.30
N ASP A 265 -18.66 -28.66 -27.38
CA ASP A 265 -19.56 -27.52 -27.60
C ASP A 265 -18.82 -26.17 -27.54
N ALA A 266 -17.64 -26.13 -26.90
CA ALA A 266 -16.91 -24.88 -26.70
C ALA A 266 -15.38 -25.07 -26.70
N LEU A 267 -14.71 -24.04 -27.19
CA LEU A 267 -13.29 -23.80 -27.06
C LEU A 267 -13.08 -22.63 -26.10
N THR A 268 -12.39 -22.87 -24.99
CA THR A 268 -12.04 -21.83 -24.03
C THR A 268 -10.55 -21.50 -24.15
N LEU A 269 -10.23 -20.21 -24.27
CA LEU A 269 -8.86 -19.69 -24.21
C LEU A 269 -8.69 -18.88 -22.92
N THR A 270 -7.61 -19.11 -22.20
CA THR A 270 -7.40 -18.59 -20.86
C THR A 270 -6.00 -17.99 -20.75
N LYS A 271 -5.89 -16.78 -20.19
CA LYS A 271 -4.62 -16.10 -19.95
C LYS A 271 -4.61 -15.40 -18.58
N PRO A 272 -3.69 -15.76 -17.66
CA PRO A 272 -3.51 -15.01 -16.42
C PRO A 272 -2.98 -13.61 -16.71
N VAL A 273 -3.63 -12.59 -16.14
CA VAL A 273 -3.17 -11.21 -16.21
C VAL A 273 -2.06 -11.04 -15.17
N LYS A 274 -0.82 -10.84 -15.64
CA LYS A 274 0.36 -10.70 -14.78
C LYS A 274 0.62 -9.25 -14.33
N GLY A 275 -0.07 -8.29 -14.93
CA GLY A 275 0.09 -6.88 -14.64
C GLY A 275 -0.53 -6.49 -13.31
N HIS A 276 0.31 -6.03 -12.38
CA HIS A 276 -0.10 -5.42 -11.12
C HIS A 276 0.15 -3.92 -11.13
N LEU A 277 -0.30 -3.21 -10.09
CA LEU A 277 -0.10 -1.77 -9.94
C LEU A 277 1.18 -1.47 -9.14
N ASP A 278 2.27 -2.19 -9.43
CA ASP A 278 3.47 -2.18 -8.59
C ASP A 278 4.13 -0.81 -8.46
N GLN A 279 4.09 -0.01 -9.54
CA GLN A 279 4.57 1.38 -9.53
C GLN A 279 3.84 2.26 -8.51
N TRP A 280 2.60 1.90 -8.14
CA TRP A 280 1.76 2.64 -7.21
C TRP A 280 1.84 2.10 -5.78
N GLN A 281 2.70 1.12 -5.49
CA GLN A 281 2.87 0.63 -4.11
C GLN A 281 3.42 1.72 -3.19
N ASP A 282 4.33 2.55 -3.72
CA ASP A 282 5.02 3.59 -2.97
C ASP A 282 4.70 5.01 -3.48
N GLU A 283 3.64 5.16 -4.26
CA GLU A 283 3.14 6.46 -4.74
C GLU A 283 1.62 6.52 -4.64
N LEU A 284 1.05 7.71 -4.45
CA LEU A 284 -0.40 7.97 -4.50
C LEU A 284 -0.68 9.02 -5.55
N ALA A 285 -1.64 8.72 -6.43
CA ALA A 285 -2.10 9.69 -7.40
C ALA A 285 -3.19 10.61 -6.81
N PRO A 286 -3.32 11.86 -7.30
CA PRO A 286 -4.40 12.75 -6.90
C PRO A 286 -5.78 12.16 -7.24
N TYR A 287 -6.69 12.09 -6.26
CA TYR A 287 -8.01 11.49 -6.47
C TYR A 287 -8.86 12.18 -7.55
N SER A 288 -8.61 13.46 -7.83
CA SER A 288 -9.25 14.20 -8.92
C SER A 288 -9.03 13.58 -10.30
N LEU A 289 -7.93 12.85 -10.52
CA LEU A 289 -7.67 12.16 -11.79
C LEU A 289 -8.70 11.04 -12.05
N GLY A 290 -9.27 10.45 -11.01
CA GLY A 290 -10.35 9.47 -11.14
C GLY A 290 -11.60 10.07 -11.82
N PHE A 291 -12.00 11.29 -11.43
CA PHE A 291 -13.10 12.00 -12.07
C PHE A 291 -12.77 12.41 -13.51
N GLN A 292 -11.57 12.95 -13.74
CA GLN A 292 -11.12 13.31 -15.09
C GLN A 292 -11.11 12.10 -16.03
N LEU A 293 -10.71 10.92 -15.52
CA LEU A 293 -10.78 9.67 -16.27
C LEU A 293 -12.22 9.33 -16.68
N VAL A 294 -13.17 9.45 -15.75
CA VAL A 294 -14.59 9.19 -16.04
C VAL A 294 -15.14 10.17 -17.07
N ASP A 295 -14.76 11.45 -17.00
CA ASP A 295 -15.15 12.47 -17.98
C ASP A 295 -14.58 12.15 -19.37
N VAL A 296 -13.30 11.77 -19.46
CA VAL A 296 -12.67 11.34 -20.72
C VAL A 296 -13.40 10.12 -21.30
N LEU A 297 -13.68 9.11 -20.49
CA LEU A 297 -14.40 7.90 -20.92
C LEU A 297 -15.83 8.23 -21.37
N THR A 298 -16.50 9.15 -20.68
CA THR A 298 -17.82 9.66 -21.07
C THR A 298 -17.76 10.39 -22.41
N GLY A 299 -16.74 11.22 -22.63
CA GLY A 299 -16.47 11.85 -23.93
C GLY A 299 -16.20 10.86 -25.06
N LEU A 300 -15.63 9.69 -24.73
CA LEU A 300 -15.43 8.56 -25.65
C LEU A 300 -16.69 7.68 -25.84
N GLY A 301 -17.83 8.08 -25.28
CA GLY A 301 -19.11 7.40 -25.42
C GLY A 301 -19.32 6.21 -24.47
N TRP A 302 -18.54 6.10 -23.39
CA TRP A 302 -18.85 5.18 -22.30
C TRP A 302 -19.90 5.77 -21.39
N HIS A 303 -20.79 4.92 -20.86
CA HIS A 303 -21.83 5.35 -19.93
C HIS A 303 -21.60 4.73 -18.56
N THR A 304 -21.60 5.57 -17.54
CA THR A 304 -21.54 5.14 -16.14
C THR A 304 -22.90 4.60 -15.71
N SER A 305 -22.96 3.34 -15.32
CA SER A 305 -24.20 2.71 -14.79
C SER A 305 -24.24 2.65 -13.28
N ASN A 306 -23.07 2.61 -12.63
CA ASN A 306 -22.97 2.63 -11.19
C ASN A 306 -21.64 3.29 -10.79
N SER A 307 -21.65 4.02 -9.69
CA SER A 307 -20.43 4.55 -9.08
C SER A 307 -20.56 4.52 -7.56
N LYS A 308 -19.45 4.23 -6.89
CA LYS A 308 -19.36 4.25 -5.44
C LYS A 308 -18.02 4.85 -5.04
N GLU A 309 -18.10 5.88 -4.23
CA GLU A 309 -16.95 6.47 -3.59
C GLU A 309 -16.81 5.93 -2.18
N SER A 310 -15.58 5.66 -1.76
CA SER A 310 -15.31 5.39 -0.36
C SER A 310 -14.00 6.02 0.08
N LYS A 311 -14.05 6.71 1.21
CA LYS A 311 -12.89 7.37 1.81
C LYS A 311 -12.42 6.56 2.99
N SER A 312 -11.14 6.24 2.99
CA SER A 312 -10.48 5.60 4.12
C SER A 312 -9.54 6.60 4.81
N ALA A 313 -8.91 6.11 5.87
CA ALA A 313 -7.88 6.81 6.59
C ALA A 313 -6.63 7.10 5.72
N THR A 314 -6.40 6.38 4.63
CA THR A 314 -5.12 6.39 3.89
C THR A 314 -5.28 6.60 2.39
N ALA A 315 -6.49 6.50 1.85
CA ALA A 315 -6.77 6.66 0.43
C ALA A 315 -8.27 6.83 0.21
N SER A 316 -8.61 7.51 -0.87
CA SER A 316 -9.93 7.61 -1.46
C SER A 316 -10.04 6.63 -2.63
N THR A 317 -11.21 6.01 -2.78
CA THR A 317 -11.47 4.99 -3.80
C THR A 317 -12.71 5.34 -4.58
N LEU A 318 -12.62 5.20 -5.90
CA LEU A 318 -13.71 5.36 -6.85
C LEU A 318 -13.92 4.05 -7.58
N ASP A 319 -14.98 3.33 -7.22
CA ASP A 319 -15.47 2.17 -7.96
C ASP A 319 -16.48 2.63 -9.00
N VAL A 320 -16.25 2.34 -10.27
CA VAL A 320 -17.13 2.76 -11.36
C VAL A 320 -17.40 1.61 -12.33
N THR A 321 -18.68 1.43 -12.68
CA THR A 321 -19.11 0.50 -13.72
C THR A 321 -19.46 1.28 -14.97
N LEU A 322 -18.81 0.94 -16.08
CA LEU A 322 -18.94 1.60 -17.37
C LEU A 322 -19.40 0.60 -18.42
N ASN A 323 -20.28 1.04 -19.31
CA ASN A 323 -20.79 0.24 -20.41
C ASN A 323 -20.79 1.02 -21.72
N LYS A 324 -20.49 0.32 -22.81
CA LYS A 324 -20.55 0.85 -24.16
C LYS A 324 -21.05 -0.24 -25.11
N ASN A 325 -22.06 0.06 -25.92
CA ASN A 325 -22.74 -0.96 -26.73
C ASN A 325 -22.01 -1.31 -28.02
N SER A 326 -21.19 -0.39 -28.55
CA SER A 326 -20.49 -0.56 -29.83
C SER A 326 -19.03 -0.12 -29.66
N VAL A 327 -18.20 -1.00 -29.12
CA VAL A 327 -16.76 -0.83 -29.00
C VAL A 327 -16.09 -1.50 -30.19
N ALA A 328 -15.31 -0.76 -30.97
CA ALA A 328 -14.44 -1.37 -31.97
C ALA A 328 -13.20 -1.98 -31.31
N LEU A 329 -12.70 -3.10 -31.85
CA LEU A 329 -11.50 -3.76 -31.31
C LEU A 329 -10.27 -2.82 -31.33
N SER A 330 -10.23 -1.90 -32.30
CA SER A 330 -9.21 -0.86 -32.43
C SER A 330 -9.24 0.22 -31.32
N GLU A 331 -10.29 0.31 -30.52
CA GLU A 331 -10.37 1.22 -29.38
C GLU A 331 -9.63 0.68 -28.14
N LEU A 332 -9.49 -0.65 -28.01
CA LEU A 332 -8.87 -1.26 -26.84
C LEU A 332 -7.41 -0.80 -26.62
N PRO A 333 -6.55 -0.69 -27.66
CA PRO A 333 -5.22 -0.12 -27.50
C PRO A 333 -5.20 1.30 -26.92
N SER A 334 -6.14 2.16 -27.31
CA SER A 334 -6.23 3.54 -26.80
C SER A 334 -6.59 3.56 -25.31
N LEU A 335 -7.46 2.65 -24.88
CA LEU A 335 -7.79 2.48 -23.46
C LEU A 335 -6.58 1.98 -22.66
N THR A 336 -5.82 1.02 -23.21
CA THR A 336 -4.56 0.56 -22.60
C THR A 336 -3.60 1.72 -22.37
N THR A 337 -3.41 2.60 -23.37
CA THR A 337 -2.55 3.79 -23.23
C THR A 337 -3.08 4.77 -22.18
N LEU A 338 -4.40 4.99 -22.13
CA LEU A 338 -5.03 5.88 -21.15
C LEU A 338 -4.91 5.35 -19.71
N PHE A 339 -4.99 4.03 -19.52
CA PHE A 339 -5.00 3.40 -18.19
C PHE A 339 -3.61 3.16 -17.62
N ARG A 340 -2.58 3.01 -18.47
CA ARG A 340 -1.21 2.69 -18.04
C ARG A 340 -0.62 3.62 -16.97
N PRO A 341 -0.79 4.97 -17.04
CA PRO A 341 -0.19 5.86 -16.06
C PRO A 341 -1.08 6.09 -14.82
N LEU A 342 -2.12 5.28 -14.57
CA LEU A 342 -3.07 5.51 -13.48
C LEU A 342 -3.08 4.33 -12.49
N PRO A 343 -3.38 4.57 -11.20
CA PRO A 343 -3.61 3.52 -10.20
C PRO A 343 -5.00 2.89 -10.39
N LEU A 344 -5.21 2.29 -11.56
CA LEU A 344 -6.50 1.83 -12.03
C LEU A 344 -6.54 0.30 -12.12
N SER A 345 -7.36 -0.30 -11.27
CA SER A 345 -7.58 -1.73 -11.25
C SER A 345 -8.81 -2.13 -12.06
N LEU A 346 -8.69 -3.19 -12.85
CA LEU A 346 -9.82 -3.81 -13.54
C LEU A 346 -10.41 -4.90 -12.65
N GLN A 347 -11.60 -4.64 -12.14
CA GLN A 347 -12.33 -5.54 -11.24
C GLN A 347 -13.19 -6.55 -12.00
N ALA A 348 -13.73 -6.13 -13.14
CA ALA A 348 -14.48 -6.99 -14.04
C ALA A 348 -14.42 -6.44 -15.47
N LEU A 349 -14.45 -7.34 -16.45
CA LEU A 349 -14.61 -7.03 -17.86
C LEU A 349 -15.51 -8.09 -18.48
N THR A 350 -16.40 -7.67 -19.37
CA THR A 350 -17.16 -8.53 -20.27
C THR A 350 -17.25 -7.85 -21.62
N LEU A 351 -16.73 -8.52 -22.65
CA LEU A 351 -16.88 -8.14 -24.06
C LEU A 351 -17.75 -9.21 -24.73
N THR A 352 -18.86 -8.79 -25.31
CA THR A 352 -19.77 -9.66 -26.07
C THR A 352 -19.83 -9.15 -27.50
N PRO A 353 -19.56 -9.97 -28.52
CA PRO A 353 -19.62 -9.52 -29.90
C PRO A 353 -21.06 -9.21 -30.31
N ASN A 354 -21.21 -8.13 -31.08
CA ASN A 354 -22.43 -7.78 -31.78
C ASN A 354 -22.38 -8.33 -33.22
N THR A 355 -23.51 -8.28 -33.91
CA THR A 355 -23.64 -8.73 -35.31
C THR A 355 -22.92 -7.83 -36.32
N ASP A 356 -22.56 -6.61 -35.93
CA ASP A 356 -21.93 -5.59 -36.78
C ASP A 356 -20.39 -5.58 -36.68
N GLY A 357 -19.80 -6.56 -36.00
CA GLY A 357 -18.35 -6.64 -35.76
C GLY A 357 -17.84 -5.75 -34.63
N THR A 358 -18.73 -5.03 -33.93
CA THR A 358 -18.40 -4.32 -32.69
C THR A 358 -18.66 -5.20 -31.47
N TYR A 359 -18.32 -4.69 -30.28
CA TYR A 359 -18.52 -5.39 -29.02
C TYR A 359 -19.36 -4.55 -28.05
N ARG A 360 -20.30 -5.19 -27.37
CA ARG A 360 -20.86 -4.68 -26.14
C ARG A 360 -19.86 -4.92 -25.01
N ALA A 361 -19.39 -3.85 -24.40
CA ALA A 361 -18.46 -3.88 -23.30
C ALA A 361 -19.13 -3.45 -22.00
N VAL A 362 -18.89 -4.20 -20.94
CA VAL A 362 -19.18 -3.83 -19.56
C VAL A 362 -17.90 -4.01 -18.76
N MET A 363 -17.44 -2.95 -18.10
CA MET A 363 -16.25 -2.99 -17.26
C MET A 363 -16.52 -2.37 -15.91
N ARG A 364 -15.88 -2.92 -14.87
CA ARG A 364 -15.82 -2.31 -13.55
C ARG A 364 -14.37 -1.94 -13.26
N LEU A 365 -14.14 -0.67 -13.03
CA LEU A 365 -12.85 -0.11 -12.70
C LEU A 365 -12.86 0.34 -11.24
N GLN A 366 -11.71 0.22 -10.59
CA GLN A 366 -11.45 0.79 -9.28
C GLN A 366 -10.24 1.70 -9.39
N TYR A 367 -10.44 2.98 -9.12
CA TYR A 367 -9.38 3.96 -8.99
C TYR A 367 -9.09 4.20 -7.50
N ILE A 368 -7.82 4.25 -7.12
CA ILE A 368 -7.39 4.53 -5.74
C ILE A 368 -6.42 5.71 -5.78
N GLY A 369 -6.71 6.75 -5.02
CA GLY A 369 -5.87 7.95 -4.92
C GLY A 369 -5.99 8.62 -3.56
N GLU A 370 -5.41 9.81 -3.45
CA GLU A 370 -5.40 10.63 -2.22
C GLU A 370 -6.79 11.13 -1.78
#